data_AF-A0A7V3HJ81-F1
#
_entry.id   AF-A0A7V3HJ81-F1
#
_cell.length_a   1.000
_cell.length_b   1.000
_cell.length_c   1.000
_cell.angle_alpha   90.00
_cell.angle_beta   90.00
_cell.angle_gamma   90.00
#
_symmetry.space_group_name_H-M   'P 1'
#
loop_
_entity.id
_entity.type
_entity.pdbx_description
1 polymer ?
#
loop_
_entity_poly.entity_id
_entity_poly.type
_entity_poly.pdbx_seq_one_letter_code
_entity_poly.pdbx_strand_id
1 'polypeptide(L)'
;MNHQLSHLKSIGLFLLPSAFLILMAMALAYSDSLELAAASPLAQATPTCPPSHAGCPQPRIHGYQPSRYEMRSTFNDAASNSLGHKGPTYDKINRGLPPNMTQEIVSSLRPIPHIILRGMAWQESHWLQFANSENDPDNTYACTLVSEDCGYGLMQITSCMSDGCGWFAPIRVAGELTYNLGTGANFLIKKWNEMPFIGDNDHTVPEQWYYAVTAYNGWSKCNDPNRDTYERTCPEGLREPFKPDRPPYGEGNYPDFGYPYQERIWGWMAHPEIAQAGWHWLWRPARIAAIPRGIFGLRSSGDWRPPSYTPKPVFHLLPNIHVANGVGPTIVLRNTTGQTLAADVALYNADHTFNRWWLGRPPNPDHVYPYRYIRLAPYETRTLPLSAVFRSSETFTGYARVIASEGVEVTLQPPPYPHKVFLPLALRNYGGNCYNEIWNVWFEEFINSKPRYWLVSSSDGYPLADGTWFASGHYGAYLGGYDYANDVLRQYIYIPPDSLSANLTYAWYMETQEPNSDMDYDFLYIRLRDTNGNLLKELDKLSNRSPRRTWQTATFDLRSYAGRELYLSFEASNDILYPTSFFVDDVSLRICR
;
A
#
# COMPACT_ATOMS: atom_id res chain seq x y z
N MET A 1 -13.17 0.83 -68.41
CA MET A 1 -13.51 1.60 -69.62
C MET A 1 -13.70 3.06 -69.20
N ASN A 2 -12.80 3.94 -69.67
CA ASN A 2 -12.98 5.39 -69.88
C ASN A 2 -13.27 6.25 -68.62
N HIS A 3 -12.38 7.10 -68.06
CA HIS A 3 -11.52 8.15 -68.66
C HIS A 3 -12.30 8.92 -69.74
N GLN A 4 -12.46 10.24 -69.81
CA GLN A 4 -11.71 11.42 -69.37
C GLN A 4 -12.57 12.61 -69.89
N LEU A 5 -12.78 13.69 -69.12
CA LEU A 5 -11.92 14.87 -69.00
C LEU A 5 -12.19 15.96 -70.06
N SER A 6 -12.37 17.21 -69.59
CA SER A 6 -11.91 18.49 -70.17
C SER A 6 -12.83 19.64 -69.72
N HIS A 7 -12.39 20.86 -69.39
CA HIS A 7 -11.08 21.49 -69.16
C HIS A 7 -11.38 22.84 -68.46
N LEU A 8 -10.87 23.09 -67.25
CA LEU A 8 -9.81 24.06 -66.89
C LEU A 8 -9.64 25.34 -67.74
N LYS A 9 -9.79 26.51 -67.08
CA LYS A 9 -8.91 27.72 -67.09
C LYS A 9 -9.55 28.79 -66.16
N SER A 10 -9.01 29.11 -64.98
CA SER A 10 -7.80 29.90 -64.63
C SER A 10 -8.05 31.43 -64.50
N ILE A 11 -7.59 31.98 -63.37
CA ILE A 11 -7.27 33.38 -62.94
C ILE A 11 -7.87 33.58 -61.53
N GLY A 12 -7.13 33.45 -60.41
CA GLY A 12 -6.28 34.48 -59.77
C GLY A 12 -7.15 35.59 -59.16
N LEU A 13 -7.01 36.14 -57.96
CA LEU A 13 -6.09 36.06 -56.82
C LEU A 13 -6.69 37.05 -55.77
N PHE A 14 -6.52 36.83 -54.46
CA PHE A 14 -6.80 37.77 -53.35
C PHE A 14 -8.23 38.34 -53.15
N LEU A 15 -8.89 37.96 -52.05
CA LEU A 15 -9.66 38.85 -51.16
C LEU A 15 -10.23 38.05 -49.97
N LEU A 16 -9.35 37.60 -49.07
CA LEU A 16 -9.72 37.21 -47.72
C LEU A 16 -8.67 37.74 -46.73
N PRO A 17 -8.64 39.07 -46.52
CA PRO A 17 -8.37 39.58 -45.18
C PRO A 17 -9.30 40.75 -44.80
N SER A 18 -10.57 40.73 -45.25
CA SER A 18 -11.49 41.85 -45.00
C SER A 18 -12.57 41.56 -43.94
N ALA A 19 -12.78 40.30 -43.57
CA ALA A 19 -13.78 39.94 -42.55
C ALA A 19 -13.22 39.95 -41.12
N PHE A 20 -11.91 39.73 -40.94
CA PHE A 20 -11.28 39.67 -39.61
C PHE A 20 -10.94 41.06 -39.05
N LEU A 21 -10.68 42.04 -39.91
CA LEU A 21 -10.40 43.43 -39.51
C LEU A 21 -11.64 44.23 -39.11
N ILE A 22 -12.83 43.85 -39.59
CA ILE A 22 -14.08 44.54 -39.22
C ILE A 22 -14.60 44.08 -37.84
N LEU A 23 -14.40 42.79 -37.48
CA LEU A 23 -14.70 42.30 -36.14
C LEU A 23 -13.73 42.85 -35.07
N MET A 24 -12.47 43.08 -35.43
CA MET A 24 -11.49 43.68 -34.53
C MET A 24 -11.69 45.20 -34.36
N ALA A 25 -12.16 45.90 -35.40
CA ALA A 25 -12.51 47.32 -35.31
C ALA A 25 -13.79 47.60 -34.50
N MET A 26 -14.77 46.68 -34.47
CA MET A 26 -15.93 46.79 -33.57
C MET A 26 -15.60 46.44 -32.11
N ALA A 27 -14.58 45.59 -31.88
CA ALA A 27 -14.09 45.29 -30.54
C ALA A 27 -13.23 46.42 -29.95
N LEU A 28 -12.58 47.24 -30.79
CA LEU A 28 -11.74 48.37 -30.37
C LEU A 28 -12.49 49.72 -30.34
N ALA A 29 -13.72 49.79 -30.82
CA ALA A 29 -14.58 50.98 -30.69
C ALA A 29 -15.51 50.93 -29.46
N TYR A 30 -15.44 49.86 -28.65
CA TYR A 30 -16.20 49.71 -27.40
C TYR A 30 -15.32 49.82 -26.14
N SER A 31 -14.05 50.21 -26.28
CA SER A 31 -13.10 50.33 -25.17
C SER A 31 -12.87 51.76 -24.66
N ASP A 32 -13.39 52.79 -25.32
CA ASP A 32 -13.17 54.18 -24.91
C ASP A 32 -14.47 54.96 -24.77
N SER A 33 -15.14 54.78 -23.63
CA SER A 33 -15.83 55.84 -22.86
C SER A 33 -16.88 55.21 -21.95
N LEU A 34 -16.52 54.96 -20.69
CA LEU A 34 -17.42 54.95 -19.53
C LEU A 34 -16.55 54.88 -18.26
N GLU A 35 -15.80 55.94 -18.00
CA GLU A 35 -15.46 56.31 -16.62
C GLU A 35 -16.57 57.23 -16.07
N LEU A 36 -16.82 57.10 -14.75
CA LEU A 36 -17.97 57.54 -13.94
C LEU A 36 -19.23 56.68 -14.12
N ALA A 37 -19.65 55.82 -13.18
CA ALA A 37 -19.44 55.79 -11.74
C ALA A 37 -18.94 54.40 -11.30
N ALA A 38 -17.78 54.38 -10.62
CA ALA A 38 -17.39 53.24 -9.80
C ALA A 38 -18.41 53.11 -8.66
N ALA A 39 -19.43 52.27 -8.84
CA ALA A 39 -19.88 51.48 -7.71
C ALA A 39 -18.67 50.62 -7.35
N SER A 40 -18.04 50.90 -6.21
CA SER A 40 -17.12 49.95 -5.58
C SER A 40 -17.71 48.55 -5.78
N PRO A 41 -16.96 47.54 -6.25
CA PRO A 41 -17.47 46.19 -6.10
C PRO A 41 -17.77 46.10 -4.62
N LEU A 42 -19.05 45.91 -4.25
CA LEU A 42 -19.38 45.51 -2.89
C LEU A 42 -18.41 44.38 -2.63
N ALA A 43 -17.43 44.61 -1.76
CA ALA A 43 -16.43 43.62 -1.41
C ALA A 43 -17.27 42.42 -1.00
N GLN A 44 -17.33 41.41 -1.87
CA GLN A 44 -18.15 40.25 -1.63
C GLN A 44 -17.53 39.67 -0.38
N ALA A 45 -18.23 39.81 0.75
CA ALA A 45 -17.68 39.48 2.05
C ALA A 45 -17.12 38.07 1.91
N THR A 46 -15.81 37.90 2.14
CA THR A 46 -15.19 36.59 2.17
C THR A 46 -16.11 35.69 3.00
N PRO A 47 -16.61 34.57 2.45
CA PRO A 47 -17.55 33.73 3.17
C PRO A 47 -16.99 33.44 4.56
N THR A 48 -17.67 33.94 5.59
CA THR A 48 -17.20 33.80 6.97
C THR A 48 -17.65 32.46 7.49
N CYS A 49 -16.71 31.65 7.96
CA CYS A 49 -17.05 30.39 8.58
C CYS A 49 -17.79 30.59 9.90
N PRO A 50 -18.73 29.68 10.24
CA PRO A 50 -19.23 29.59 11.60
C PRO A 50 -18.05 29.46 12.58
N PRO A 51 -18.19 29.97 13.82
CA PRO A 51 -17.17 29.76 14.83
C PRO A 51 -16.92 28.27 15.04
N SER A 52 -15.70 27.92 15.42
CA SER A 52 -15.35 26.58 15.86
C SER A 52 -16.18 26.18 17.09
N HIS A 53 -16.20 24.88 17.41
CA HIS A 53 -16.79 24.42 18.66
C HIS A 53 -16.20 25.19 19.86
N ALA A 54 -17.03 25.41 20.89
CA ALA A 54 -16.61 26.16 22.06
C ALA A 54 -15.35 25.54 22.69
N GLY A 55 -14.30 26.34 22.86
CA GLY A 55 -13.01 25.88 23.40
C GLY A 55 -11.96 25.50 22.35
N CYS A 56 -12.33 25.40 21.07
CA CYS A 56 -11.36 25.15 20.00
C CYS A 56 -10.54 26.42 19.68
N PRO A 57 -9.19 26.35 19.72
CA PRO A 57 -8.33 27.54 19.78
C PRO A 57 -8.18 28.30 18.46
N GLN A 58 -8.38 27.64 17.31
CA GLN A 58 -8.25 28.25 16.00
C GLN A 58 -9.62 28.43 15.35
N PRO A 59 -9.81 29.52 14.58
CA PRO A 59 -11.02 29.68 13.78
C PRO A 59 -11.06 28.67 12.64
N ARG A 60 -12.26 28.31 12.21
CA ARG A 60 -12.47 27.65 10.91
C ARG A 60 -12.16 28.64 9.80
N ILE A 61 -11.41 28.20 8.79
CA ILE A 61 -11.02 28.99 7.63
C ILE A 61 -11.78 28.50 6.41
N HIS A 62 -12.30 29.43 5.62
CA HIS A 62 -12.96 29.10 4.36
C HIS A 62 -11.90 28.85 3.28
N GLY A 63 -11.93 27.67 2.66
CA GLY A 63 -10.93 27.25 1.68
C GLY A 63 -11.49 26.28 0.65
N TYR A 64 -10.67 26.01 -0.36
CA TYR A 64 -11.01 25.10 -1.44
C TYR A 64 -10.53 23.69 -1.12
N GLN A 65 -11.45 22.73 -1.15
CA GLN A 65 -11.16 21.30 -1.13
C GLN A 65 -10.92 20.83 -2.58
N PRO A 66 -9.67 20.47 -2.95
CA PRO A 66 -9.40 19.87 -4.25
C PRO A 66 -9.97 18.46 -4.34
N SER A 67 -9.95 17.89 -5.54
CA SER A 67 -10.26 16.47 -5.68
C SER A 67 -9.24 15.61 -4.94
N ARG A 68 -9.74 14.63 -4.20
CA ARG A 68 -8.91 13.63 -3.52
C ARG A 68 -7.99 12.90 -4.49
N TYR A 69 -8.43 12.70 -5.72
CA TYR A 69 -7.61 12.05 -6.75
C TYR A 69 -6.34 12.86 -7.08
N GLU A 70 -6.42 14.18 -7.14
CA GLU A 70 -5.27 15.07 -7.40
C GLU A 70 -4.33 15.15 -6.18
N MET A 71 -4.87 14.94 -4.97
CA MET A 71 -4.11 14.98 -3.72
C MET A 71 -3.08 13.85 -3.58
N ARG A 72 -3.12 12.78 -4.39
CA ARG A 72 -2.15 11.67 -4.33
C ARG A 72 -0.70 12.15 -4.38
N SER A 73 -0.43 13.08 -5.30
CA SER A 73 0.88 13.74 -5.43
C SER A 73 1.28 14.49 -4.16
N THR A 74 0.32 15.15 -3.49
CA THR A 74 0.57 15.88 -2.24
C THR A 74 0.96 14.95 -1.10
N PHE A 75 0.41 13.72 -1.05
CA PHE A 75 0.87 12.69 -0.11
C PHE A 75 2.30 12.24 -0.40
N ASN A 76 2.67 12.09 -1.67
CA ASN A 76 4.04 11.75 -2.07
C ASN A 76 5.01 12.87 -1.70
N ASP A 77 4.60 14.12 -1.86
CA ASP A 77 5.39 15.28 -1.48
C ASP A 77 5.58 15.37 0.04
N ALA A 78 4.52 15.14 0.82
CA ALA A 78 4.58 15.11 2.27
C ALA A 78 5.48 13.98 2.78
N ALA A 79 5.33 12.79 2.20
CA ALA A 79 6.11 11.59 2.52
C ALA A 79 7.60 11.73 2.21
N SER A 80 7.94 12.48 1.16
CA SER A 80 9.32 12.76 0.74
C SER A 80 9.88 14.06 1.32
N ASN A 81 9.12 14.75 2.17
CA ASN A 81 9.48 16.05 2.76
C ASN A 81 9.82 17.11 1.68
N SER A 82 9.04 17.16 0.60
CA SER A 82 9.25 18.04 -0.56
C SER A 82 8.16 19.11 -0.73
N LEU A 83 7.26 19.26 0.25
CA LEU A 83 6.24 20.33 0.28
C LEU A 83 6.84 21.75 0.27
N GLY A 84 8.12 21.91 0.64
CA GLY A 84 8.78 23.20 0.74
C GLY A 84 8.08 24.12 1.75
N HIS A 85 7.89 25.40 1.40
CA HIS A 85 7.22 26.37 2.27
C HIS A 85 5.72 26.07 2.51
N LYS A 86 5.12 25.16 1.73
CA LYS A 86 3.74 24.72 1.89
C LYS A 86 3.55 23.74 3.05
N GLY A 87 4.63 23.19 3.61
CA GLY A 87 4.65 22.35 4.80
C GLY A 87 5.44 22.99 5.95
N PRO A 88 5.35 22.45 7.18
CA PRO A 88 6.27 22.79 8.26
C PRO A 88 7.66 22.17 8.02
N THR A 89 8.65 22.62 8.78
CA THR A 89 9.93 21.92 8.85
C THR A 89 9.77 20.62 9.63
N TYR A 90 10.28 19.52 9.08
CA TYR A 90 10.27 18.22 9.77
C TYR A 90 11.43 18.10 10.74
N ASP A 91 11.18 17.40 11.85
CA ASP A 91 12.21 16.92 12.75
C ASP A 91 13.09 15.88 12.04
N LYS A 92 14.30 15.67 12.58
CA LYS A 92 15.09 14.50 12.18
C LYS A 92 14.41 13.23 12.67
N ILE A 93 14.51 12.17 11.86
CA ILE A 93 13.97 10.85 12.18
C ILE A 93 15.09 9.90 12.61
N ASN A 94 14.84 9.14 13.68
CA ASN A 94 15.75 8.12 14.19
C ASN A 94 15.82 6.94 13.21
N ARG A 95 17.03 6.42 12.98
CA ARG A 95 17.28 5.25 12.15
C ARG A 95 18.28 4.31 12.80
N GLY A 96 18.04 3.01 12.65
CA GLY A 96 18.90 1.99 13.26
C GLY A 96 18.60 1.81 14.73
N LEU A 97 19.33 0.88 15.36
CA LEU A 97 19.13 0.48 16.75
C LEU A 97 20.26 1.01 17.65
N PRO A 98 19.98 1.33 18.92
CA PRO A 98 21.03 1.63 19.91
C PRO A 98 22.07 0.50 20.03
N PRO A 99 23.36 0.81 20.27
CA PRO A 99 23.93 2.14 20.47
C PRO A 99 24.27 2.89 19.17
N ASN A 100 24.10 2.26 18.00
CA ASN A 100 24.50 2.80 16.69
C ASN A 100 23.38 3.57 15.98
N MET A 101 22.36 3.99 16.72
CA MET A 101 21.23 4.75 16.19
C MET A 101 21.71 6.10 15.65
N THR A 102 21.21 6.47 14.49
CA THR A 102 21.52 7.74 13.82
C THR A 102 20.23 8.54 13.63
N GLN A 103 20.39 9.80 13.22
CA GLN A 103 19.28 10.66 12.86
C GLN A 103 19.49 11.21 11.45
N GLU A 104 18.45 11.20 10.64
CA GLU A 104 18.48 11.73 9.28
C GLU A 104 17.25 12.59 8.99
N ILE A 105 17.24 13.23 7.83
CA ILE A 105 16.10 14.02 7.35
C ILE A 105 15.33 13.13 6.35
N VAL A 106 14.01 13.06 6.51
CA VAL A 106 13.14 12.45 5.50
C VAL A 106 13.36 13.15 4.15
N SER A 107 13.51 12.38 3.08
CA SER A 107 13.83 12.91 1.75
C SER A 107 13.23 12.03 0.65
N SER A 108 13.31 12.48 -0.61
CA SER A 108 12.90 11.66 -1.77
C SER A 108 13.71 10.37 -1.94
N LEU A 109 14.94 10.31 -1.43
CA LEU A 109 15.76 9.10 -1.45
C LEU A 109 15.41 8.11 -0.34
N ARG A 110 14.87 8.61 0.78
CA ARG A 110 14.45 7.83 1.94
C ARG A 110 13.14 8.40 2.49
N PRO A 111 12.02 8.21 1.77
CA PRO A 111 10.74 8.79 2.14
C PRO A 111 10.07 7.95 3.25
N ILE A 112 9.11 8.56 3.94
CA ILE A 112 8.10 7.81 4.68
C ILE A 112 7.24 7.05 3.64
N PRO A 113 6.79 5.81 3.89
CA PRO A 113 5.85 5.14 3.00
C PRO A 113 4.55 5.95 2.89
N HIS A 114 4.32 6.58 1.74
CA HIS A 114 3.18 7.48 1.52
C HIS A 114 1.83 6.80 1.78
N ILE A 115 1.76 5.47 1.62
CA ILE A 115 0.57 4.66 1.88
C ILE A 115 0.12 4.73 3.35
N ILE A 116 1.05 4.88 4.30
CA ILE A 116 0.73 5.10 5.72
C ILE A 116 -0.02 6.42 5.89
N LEU A 117 0.49 7.50 5.28
CA LEU A 117 -0.15 8.82 5.35
C LEU A 117 -1.53 8.80 4.68
N ARG A 118 -1.67 8.10 3.55
CA ARG A 118 -2.93 7.90 2.84
C ARG A 118 -3.97 7.21 3.72
N GLY A 119 -3.61 6.08 4.33
CA GLY A 119 -4.50 5.33 5.23
C GLY A 119 -4.87 6.14 6.48
N MET A 120 -3.92 6.87 7.07
CA MET A 120 -4.16 7.75 8.22
C MET A 120 -5.10 8.90 7.86
N ALA A 121 -4.80 9.68 6.83
CA ALA A 121 -5.66 10.79 6.43
C ALA A 121 -7.07 10.32 6.02
N TRP A 122 -7.19 9.10 5.49
CA TRP A 122 -8.49 8.50 5.21
C TRP A 122 -9.27 8.28 6.51
N GLN A 123 -8.63 7.67 7.50
CA GLN A 123 -9.22 7.44 8.80
C GLN A 123 -9.53 8.72 9.58
N GLU A 124 -8.73 9.77 9.40
CA GLU A 124 -8.89 11.03 10.11
C GLU A 124 -10.01 11.90 9.52
N SER A 125 -10.16 11.94 8.20
CA SER A 125 -11.06 12.92 7.56
C SER A 125 -11.58 12.51 6.19
N HIS A 126 -11.36 11.27 5.76
CA HIS A 126 -11.50 10.87 4.36
C HIS A 126 -10.79 11.84 3.40
N TRP A 127 -9.58 12.29 3.74
CA TRP A 127 -8.79 13.24 2.94
C TRP A 127 -9.37 14.67 2.83
N LEU A 128 -10.25 15.09 3.74
CA LEU A 128 -10.89 16.40 3.70
C LEU A 128 -10.23 17.41 4.64
N GLN A 129 -9.78 18.53 4.08
CA GLN A 129 -9.41 19.72 4.85
C GLN A 129 -10.61 20.65 5.06
N PHE A 130 -11.38 20.88 3.99
CA PHE A 130 -12.50 21.81 3.98
C PHE A 130 -13.79 21.05 3.66
N ALA A 131 -14.64 20.89 4.66
CA ALA A 131 -15.89 20.15 4.55
C ALA A 131 -16.81 20.46 5.74
N ASN A 132 -18.11 20.23 5.56
CA ASN A 132 -19.09 20.23 6.65
C ASN A 132 -19.23 18.85 7.29
N SER A 133 -18.91 17.79 6.56
CA SER A 133 -18.87 16.42 7.04
C SER A 133 -17.82 15.61 6.28
N GLU A 134 -17.41 14.47 6.86
CA GLU A 134 -16.47 13.55 6.21
C GLU A 134 -17.02 12.89 4.93
N ASN A 135 -18.30 13.10 4.61
CA ASN A 135 -18.99 12.59 3.41
C ASN A 135 -19.19 13.68 2.34
N ASP A 136 -18.67 14.88 2.54
CA ASP A 136 -18.84 15.99 1.59
C ASP A 136 -18.10 15.72 0.27
N PRO A 137 -18.61 16.29 -0.84
CA PRO A 137 -18.02 16.12 -2.16
C PRO A 137 -16.69 16.87 -2.32
N ASP A 138 -15.92 16.43 -3.32
CA ASP A 138 -14.70 17.09 -3.80
C ASP A 138 -14.99 18.42 -4.51
N ASN A 139 -13.92 19.16 -4.86
CA ASN A 139 -13.94 20.33 -5.75
C ASN A 139 -14.91 21.45 -5.28
N THR A 140 -14.98 21.65 -3.98
CA THR A 140 -15.92 22.60 -3.35
C THR A 140 -15.22 23.55 -2.41
N TYR A 141 -15.86 24.68 -2.14
CA TYR A 141 -15.43 25.59 -1.07
C TYR A 141 -16.23 25.29 0.19
N ALA A 142 -15.52 25.15 1.30
CA ALA A 142 -16.13 24.90 2.60
C ALA A 142 -15.24 25.47 3.71
N CYS A 143 -15.71 25.35 4.93
CA CYS A 143 -14.94 25.69 6.12
C CYS A 143 -14.06 24.53 6.55
N THR A 144 -12.96 24.82 7.24
CA THR A 144 -12.11 23.80 7.88
C THR A 144 -12.98 22.79 8.61
N LEU A 145 -12.77 21.51 8.32
CA LEU A 145 -13.38 20.41 9.06
C LEU A 145 -12.77 20.38 10.46
N VAL A 146 -13.60 20.46 11.50
CA VAL A 146 -13.15 20.45 12.89
C VAL A 146 -13.98 19.45 13.67
N SER A 147 -13.34 18.47 14.31
CA SER A 147 -13.98 17.48 15.16
C SER A 147 -14.38 18.07 16.52
N GLU A 148 -15.21 17.33 17.27
CA GLU A 148 -15.65 17.74 18.61
C GLU A 148 -14.50 17.90 19.62
N ASP A 149 -13.42 17.15 19.46
CA ASP A 149 -12.20 17.23 20.28
C ASP A 149 -11.18 18.26 19.76
N CYS A 150 -11.62 19.16 18.88
CA CYS A 150 -10.81 20.21 18.27
C CYS A 150 -9.66 19.69 17.42
N GLY A 151 -9.86 18.59 16.70
CA GLY A 151 -9.00 18.13 15.62
C GLY A 151 -9.27 18.94 14.36
N TYR A 152 -8.22 19.43 13.70
CA TYR A 152 -8.37 20.30 12.53
C TYR A 152 -7.96 19.59 11.25
N GLY A 153 -8.87 19.62 10.27
CA GLY A 153 -8.63 19.36 8.86
C GLY A 153 -8.14 17.95 8.53
N LEU A 154 -7.33 17.86 7.49
CA LEU A 154 -6.96 16.62 6.82
C LEU A 154 -6.41 15.53 7.76
N MET A 155 -5.54 15.91 8.70
CA MET A 155 -4.87 15.01 9.64
C MET A 155 -5.44 15.09 11.06
N GLN A 156 -6.58 15.79 11.25
CA GLN A 156 -7.25 16.01 12.53
C GLN A 156 -6.29 16.42 13.66
N ILE A 157 -5.45 17.42 13.41
CA ILE A 157 -4.43 17.86 14.37
C ILE A 157 -5.11 18.52 15.58
N THR A 158 -5.01 17.90 16.75
CA THR A 158 -5.53 18.43 18.03
C THR A 158 -4.45 19.10 18.87
N SER A 159 -3.27 18.46 18.92
CA SER A 159 -2.18 18.82 19.82
C SER A 159 -1.56 20.18 19.45
N CYS A 160 -1.34 21.02 20.46
CA CYS A 160 -0.67 22.32 20.33
C CYS A 160 -1.38 23.32 19.41
N MET A 161 -2.68 23.17 19.16
CA MET A 161 -3.40 24.11 18.29
C MET A 161 -3.57 25.50 18.90
N SER A 162 -3.21 25.73 20.17
CA SER A 162 -3.18 27.05 20.80
C SER A 162 -1.94 27.88 20.45
N ASP A 163 -0.77 27.25 20.31
CA ASP A 163 0.53 27.95 20.25
C ASP A 163 1.56 27.32 19.29
N GLY A 164 1.21 26.20 18.64
CA GLY A 164 2.04 25.52 17.66
C GLY A 164 3.21 24.73 18.26
N CYS A 165 3.27 24.59 19.58
CA CYS A 165 4.39 23.95 20.30
C CYS A 165 5.77 24.47 19.87
N GLY A 166 5.84 25.72 19.38
CA GLY A 166 7.06 26.37 18.92
C GLY A 166 7.65 25.86 17.59
N TRP A 167 6.97 24.97 16.85
CA TRP A 167 7.52 24.41 15.60
C TRP A 167 6.59 24.50 14.38
N PHE A 168 5.29 24.75 14.59
CA PHE A 168 4.36 24.99 13.48
C PHE A 168 3.42 26.18 13.76
N ALA A 169 2.72 26.66 12.73
CA ALA A 169 1.71 27.70 12.86
C ALA A 169 0.30 27.08 12.87
N PRO A 170 -0.45 27.10 13.99
CA PRO A 170 -1.78 26.51 14.06
C PRO A 170 -2.77 27.07 13.05
N ILE A 171 -2.70 28.37 12.76
CA ILE A 171 -3.58 28.99 11.76
C ILE A 171 -3.37 28.41 10.35
N ARG A 172 -2.13 28.01 10.01
CA ARG A 172 -1.84 27.34 8.74
C ARG A 172 -2.35 25.91 8.72
N VAL A 173 -2.33 25.20 9.85
CA VAL A 173 -2.94 23.86 9.98
C VAL A 173 -4.45 23.94 9.72
N ALA A 174 -5.13 24.98 10.22
CA ALA A 174 -6.55 25.19 9.96
C ALA A 174 -6.83 25.60 8.50
N GLY A 175 -5.96 26.39 7.88
CA GLY A 175 -6.23 27.06 6.60
C GLY A 175 -5.54 26.50 5.36
N GLU A 176 -4.60 25.57 5.50
CA GLU A 176 -3.79 25.09 4.39
C GLU A 176 -3.67 23.55 4.42
N LEU A 177 -4.26 22.90 3.43
CA LEU A 177 -4.31 21.43 3.31
C LEU A 177 -2.91 20.80 3.34
N THR A 178 -1.97 21.33 2.54
CA THR A 178 -0.59 20.81 2.48
C THR A 178 0.16 20.99 3.81
N TYR A 179 -0.09 22.11 4.49
CA TYR A 179 0.55 22.41 5.77
C TYR A 179 0.01 21.51 6.88
N ASN A 180 -1.30 21.26 6.87
CA ASN A 180 -1.96 20.30 7.74
C ASN A 180 -1.37 18.89 7.54
N LEU A 181 -1.28 18.42 6.28
CA LEU A 181 -0.69 17.12 5.96
C LEU A 181 0.75 16.99 6.46
N GLY A 182 1.59 17.99 6.16
CA GLY A 182 2.98 17.99 6.62
C GLY A 182 3.11 18.08 8.15
N THR A 183 2.18 18.76 8.82
CA THR A 183 2.12 18.80 10.29
C THR A 183 1.81 17.41 10.85
N GLY A 184 0.82 16.70 10.28
CA GLY A 184 0.52 15.32 10.65
C GLY A 184 1.70 14.37 10.40
N ALA A 185 2.37 14.49 9.25
CA ALA A 185 3.58 13.74 8.95
C ALA A 185 4.69 14.00 9.99
N ASN A 186 4.92 15.26 10.40
CA ASN A 186 5.92 15.56 11.42
C ASN A 186 5.54 15.06 12.82
N PHE A 187 4.24 15.10 13.18
CA PHE A 187 3.79 14.44 14.41
C PHE A 187 4.07 12.93 14.38
N LEU A 188 3.87 12.28 13.23
CA LEU A 188 4.19 10.87 13.07
C LEU A 188 5.70 10.60 13.20
N ILE A 189 6.56 11.48 12.66
CA ILE A 189 8.03 11.43 12.87
C ILE A 189 8.38 11.54 14.37
N LYS A 190 7.74 12.47 15.09
CA LYS A 190 7.95 12.60 16.54
C LYS A 190 7.53 11.33 17.28
N LYS A 191 6.40 10.71 16.90
CA LYS A 191 5.99 9.41 17.47
C LYS A 191 6.97 8.29 17.15
N TRP A 192 7.45 8.20 15.91
CA TRP A 192 8.51 7.26 15.54
C TRP A 192 9.74 7.39 16.45
N ASN A 193 10.16 8.62 16.75
CA ASN A 193 11.31 8.88 17.59
C ASN A 193 11.13 8.50 19.08
N GLU A 194 9.88 8.38 19.54
CA GLU A 194 9.52 8.12 20.94
C GLU A 194 9.13 6.65 21.20
N MET A 195 8.67 5.93 20.18
CA MET A 195 8.09 4.60 20.32
C MET A 195 9.15 3.48 20.35
N PRO A 196 8.78 2.27 20.84
CA PRO A 196 9.63 1.08 20.73
C PRO A 196 10.03 0.77 19.28
N PHE A 197 11.10 0.01 19.11
CA PHE A 197 11.64 -0.30 17.79
C PHE A 197 10.97 -1.52 17.17
N ILE A 198 10.74 -1.46 15.86
CA ILE A 198 10.34 -2.60 15.04
C ILE A 198 11.46 -2.84 14.01
N GLY A 199 11.84 -4.10 13.79
CA GLY A 199 12.86 -4.45 12.81
C GLY A 199 14.18 -3.71 13.05
N ASP A 200 14.82 -3.24 11.99
CA ASP A 200 16.05 -2.46 12.05
C ASP A 200 15.83 -0.95 12.25
N ASN A 201 14.59 -0.53 12.56
CA ASN A 201 14.20 0.86 12.73
C ASN A 201 14.55 1.69 11.47
N ASP A 202 14.18 1.17 10.29
CA ASP A 202 14.27 1.86 9.01
C ASP A 202 12.89 2.43 8.64
N HIS A 203 12.79 3.76 8.68
CA HIS A 203 11.54 4.50 8.44
C HIS A 203 11.03 4.38 7.00
N THR A 204 11.80 3.79 6.08
CA THR A 204 11.37 3.50 4.71
C THR A 204 10.60 2.17 4.61
N VAL A 205 10.52 1.39 5.69
CA VAL A 205 9.85 0.08 5.71
C VAL A 205 8.45 0.21 6.35
N PRO A 206 7.35 0.01 5.61
CA PRO A 206 5.99 0.27 6.11
C PRO A 206 5.58 -0.59 7.32
N GLU A 207 6.04 -1.83 7.39
CA GLU A 207 5.78 -2.75 8.51
C GLU A 207 6.26 -2.21 9.86
N GLN A 208 7.27 -1.33 9.84
CA GLN A 208 7.91 -0.81 11.05
C GLN A 208 7.18 0.41 11.64
N TRP A 209 6.16 0.94 10.97
CA TRP A 209 5.42 2.13 11.44
C TRP A 209 4.31 1.82 12.45
N TYR A 210 4.02 0.54 12.72
CA TYR A 210 2.85 0.10 13.50
C TYR A 210 2.73 0.80 14.86
N TYR A 211 3.83 0.97 15.60
CA TYR A 211 3.80 1.65 16.89
C TYR A 211 3.65 3.17 16.76
N ALA A 212 4.34 3.81 15.82
CA ALA A 212 4.19 5.24 15.59
C ALA A 212 2.75 5.60 15.18
N VAL A 213 2.12 4.80 14.30
CA VAL A 213 0.71 4.94 13.90
C VAL A 213 -0.22 4.77 15.09
N THR A 214 0.02 3.75 15.93
CA THR A 214 -0.75 3.55 17.18
C THR A 214 -0.64 4.77 18.09
N ALA A 215 0.58 5.32 18.25
CA ALA A 215 0.86 6.45 19.13
C ALA A 215 0.36 7.80 18.59
N TYR A 216 0.11 7.91 17.28
CA TYR A 216 -0.46 9.09 16.66
C TYR A 216 -1.87 9.37 17.20
N ASN A 217 -2.73 8.35 17.20
CA ASN A 217 -4.06 8.43 17.81
C ASN A 217 -3.99 8.36 19.34
N GLY A 218 -3.03 7.62 19.88
CA GLY A 218 -2.69 7.65 21.30
C GLY A 218 -2.15 6.32 21.82
N TRP A 219 -1.08 6.40 22.60
CA TRP A 219 -0.48 5.23 23.26
C TRP A 219 -1.29 4.85 24.52
N SER A 220 -2.50 4.32 24.33
CA SER A 220 -3.47 4.01 25.39
C SER A 220 -4.11 2.63 25.25
N LYS A 221 -4.83 2.20 26.29
CA LYS A 221 -5.62 0.94 26.27
C LYS A 221 -6.69 0.91 25.18
N CYS A 222 -7.11 2.06 24.65
CA CYS A 222 -8.07 2.10 23.55
C CYS A 222 -7.53 1.52 22.26
N ASN A 223 -6.20 1.50 22.12
CA ASN A 223 -5.50 0.95 20.98
C ASN A 223 -4.81 -0.39 21.29
N ASP A 224 -5.08 -1.02 22.44
CA ASP A 224 -4.62 -2.38 22.73
C ASP A 224 -5.37 -3.39 21.84
N PRO A 225 -4.69 -4.08 20.90
CA PRO A 225 -5.35 -5.03 19.99
C PRO A 225 -5.89 -6.28 20.70
N ASN A 226 -5.47 -6.53 21.94
CA ASN A 226 -5.93 -7.65 22.77
C ASN A 226 -6.89 -7.22 23.88
N ARG A 227 -7.45 -5.99 23.82
CA ARG A 227 -8.38 -5.52 24.84
C ARG A 227 -9.65 -6.37 24.87
N ASP A 228 -9.83 -7.11 25.96
CA ASP A 228 -10.97 -8.01 26.20
C ASP A 228 -11.94 -7.50 27.28
N THR A 229 -11.68 -6.32 27.85
CA THR A 229 -12.53 -5.67 28.85
C THR A 229 -13.08 -4.36 28.33
N TYR A 230 -14.25 -3.98 28.86
CA TYR A 230 -14.80 -2.65 28.70
C TYR A 230 -13.83 -1.57 29.20
N GLU A 231 -13.67 -0.47 28.45
CA GLU A 231 -12.80 0.65 28.82
C GLU A 231 -13.55 1.98 28.67
N ARG A 232 -13.89 2.60 29.80
CA ARG A 232 -14.70 3.83 29.86
C ARG A 232 -13.98 5.02 29.23
N THR A 233 -12.65 5.05 29.32
CA THR A 233 -11.84 6.17 28.82
C THR A 233 -11.79 6.23 27.29
N CYS A 234 -12.27 5.20 26.60
CA CYS A 234 -12.33 5.21 25.15
C CYS A 234 -13.52 6.01 24.60
N PRO A 235 -13.38 6.55 23.38
CA PRO A 235 -14.48 7.18 22.67
C PRO A 235 -15.72 6.29 22.61
N GLU A 236 -16.88 6.92 22.52
CA GLU A 236 -18.15 6.22 22.32
C GLU A 236 -18.09 5.35 21.05
N GLY A 237 -18.64 4.14 21.10
CA GLY A 237 -18.49 3.11 20.06
C GLY A 237 -17.21 2.27 20.16
N LEU A 238 -16.17 2.72 20.87
CA LEU A 238 -14.92 1.97 21.10
C LEU A 238 -14.73 1.51 22.55
N ARG A 239 -15.79 1.53 23.38
CA ARG A 239 -15.71 1.11 24.79
C ARG A 239 -15.79 -0.39 24.99
N GLU A 240 -16.47 -1.09 24.08
CA GLU A 240 -16.66 -2.54 24.14
C GLU A 240 -15.37 -3.30 23.80
N PRO A 241 -15.18 -4.51 24.35
CA PRO A 241 -13.98 -5.32 24.08
C PRO A 241 -13.87 -5.73 22.62
N PHE A 242 -12.64 -5.90 22.14
CA PHE A 242 -12.39 -6.37 20.78
C PHE A 242 -12.47 -7.89 20.72
N LYS A 243 -13.34 -8.42 19.85
CA LYS A 243 -13.47 -9.87 19.65
C LYS A 243 -12.16 -10.43 19.07
N PRO A 244 -11.58 -11.50 19.65
CA PRO A 244 -10.33 -12.10 19.14
C PRO A 244 -10.45 -12.67 17.73
N ASP A 245 -11.65 -13.07 17.32
CA ASP A 245 -11.95 -13.65 16.01
C ASP A 245 -12.48 -12.62 14.99
N ARG A 246 -12.45 -11.32 15.31
CA ARG A 246 -12.79 -10.25 14.36
C ARG A 246 -11.94 -10.39 13.08
N PRO A 247 -12.52 -10.31 11.88
CA PRO A 247 -11.76 -10.39 10.63
C PRO A 247 -10.78 -9.20 10.54
N PRO A 248 -9.76 -9.24 9.67
CA PRO A 248 -9.01 -8.03 9.32
C PRO A 248 -9.97 -6.88 8.94
N TYR A 249 -9.65 -5.64 9.31
CA TYR A 249 -10.51 -4.51 8.98
C TYR A 249 -10.65 -4.36 7.46
N GLY A 250 -11.88 -4.09 7.00
CA GLY A 250 -12.21 -4.07 5.56
C GLY A 250 -12.41 -5.46 4.93
N GLU A 251 -12.25 -6.55 5.70
CA GLU A 251 -12.46 -7.91 5.21
C GLU A 251 -13.68 -8.57 5.86
N GLY A 252 -14.52 -9.16 5.01
CA GLY A 252 -15.73 -9.88 5.44
C GLY A 252 -16.96 -8.99 5.57
N ASN A 253 -18.14 -9.61 5.52
CA ASN A 253 -19.43 -8.93 5.56
C ASN A 253 -19.92 -8.66 7.01
N TYR A 254 -19.00 -8.31 7.92
CA TYR A 254 -19.32 -8.22 9.35
C TYR A 254 -19.19 -6.78 9.87
N PRO A 255 -20.28 -5.98 9.88
CA PRO A 255 -20.25 -4.57 10.26
C PRO A 255 -20.11 -4.33 11.78
N ASP A 256 -20.28 -5.35 12.62
CA ASP A 256 -20.49 -5.19 14.08
C ASP A 256 -19.21 -5.35 14.93
N PHE A 257 -18.02 -5.29 14.34
CA PHE A 257 -16.76 -5.45 15.07
C PHE A 257 -16.09 -4.10 15.37
N GLY A 258 -15.64 -3.93 16.61
CA GLY A 258 -14.74 -2.84 17.00
C GLY A 258 -13.30 -3.15 16.62
N TYR A 259 -12.55 -2.11 16.26
CA TYR A 259 -11.14 -2.21 15.87
C TYR A 259 -10.31 -1.10 16.53
N PRO A 260 -9.08 -1.40 17.00
CA PRO A 260 -8.14 -0.38 17.42
C PRO A 260 -7.64 0.42 16.21
N TYR A 261 -7.17 1.64 16.45
CA TYR A 261 -6.83 2.61 15.41
C TYR A 261 -5.94 2.03 14.30
N GLN A 262 -4.83 1.41 14.68
CA GLN A 262 -3.83 0.86 13.76
C GLN A 262 -4.37 -0.28 12.89
N GLU A 263 -5.31 -1.09 13.37
CA GLU A 263 -5.92 -2.14 12.55
C GLU A 263 -6.81 -1.54 11.46
N ARG A 264 -7.49 -0.40 11.74
CA ARG A 264 -8.25 0.33 10.73
C ARG A 264 -7.34 0.91 9.65
N ILE A 265 -6.21 1.52 10.05
CA ILE A 265 -5.22 2.07 9.10
C ILE A 265 -4.70 0.97 8.18
N TRP A 266 -4.31 -0.18 8.73
CA TRP A 266 -3.86 -1.33 7.94
C TRP A 266 -4.94 -1.85 7.00
N GLY A 267 -6.20 -1.87 7.45
CA GLY A 267 -7.32 -2.26 6.60
C GLY A 267 -7.57 -1.25 5.47
N TRP A 268 -7.54 0.06 5.72
CA TRP A 268 -7.68 1.08 4.67
C TRP A 268 -6.56 1.02 3.62
N MET A 269 -5.32 0.76 4.05
CA MET A 269 -4.23 0.54 3.10
C MET A 269 -4.48 -0.67 2.20
N ALA A 270 -4.98 -1.76 2.76
CA ALA A 270 -5.29 -2.99 2.04
C ALA A 270 -6.59 -2.93 1.22
N HIS A 271 -7.54 -2.07 1.60
CA HIS A 271 -8.89 -1.96 1.05
C HIS A 271 -9.27 -0.48 0.90
N PRO A 272 -8.70 0.24 -0.09
CA PRO A 272 -9.15 1.59 -0.42
C PRO A 272 -10.65 1.64 -0.63
N GLU A 273 -11.32 2.60 0.00
CA GLU A 273 -12.76 2.83 -0.20
C GLU A 273 -12.98 3.54 -1.55
N ILE A 274 -13.75 2.89 -2.43
CA ILE A 274 -13.96 3.36 -3.81
C ILE A 274 -15.22 4.23 -3.88
N ALA A 275 -16.24 3.97 -3.04
CA ALA A 275 -17.53 4.63 -3.19
C ALA A 275 -17.47 6.15 -2.94
N GLN A 276 -16.58 6.60 -2.04
CA GLN A 276 -16.39 8.01 -1.73
C GLN A 276 -15.26 8.67 -2.54
N ALA A 277 -14.44 7.86 -3.24
CA ALA A 277 -13.38 8.31 -4.14
C ALA A 277 -13.89 8.72 -5.54
N GLY A 278 -15.18 8.51 -5.82
CA GLY A 278 -15.76 8.70 -7.15
C GLY A 278 -15.46 7.52 -8.07
N TRP A 279 -15.11 7.80 -9.33
CA TRP A 279 -14.80 6.77 -10.33
C TRP A 279 -13.34 6.30 -10.28
N HIS A 280 -12.50 6.94 -9.48
CA HIS A 280 -11.06 6.79 -9.54
C HIS A 280 -10.47 6.08 -8.33
N TRP A 281 -9.37 5.37 -8.55
CA TRP A 281 -8.58 4.78 -7.48
C TRP A 281 -7.69 5.84 -6.81
N LEU A 282 -7.90 6.10 -5.51
CA LEU A 282 -7.04 7.03 -4.74
C LEU A 282 -5.68 6.43 -4.38
N TRP A 283 -5.60 5.12 -4.22
CA TRP A 283 -4.35 4.37 -4.10
C TRP A 283 -4.60 2.91 -4.46
N ARG A 284 -3.59 2.24 -5.01
CA ARG A 284 -3.67 0.78 -5.19
C ARG A 284 -3.69 0.07 -3.82
N PRO A 285 -4.36 -1.09 -3.68
CA PRO A 285 -4.35 -1.86 -2.44
C PRO A 285 -2.91 -2.19 -2.04
N ALA A 286 -2.57 -2.02 -0.77
CA ALA A 286 -1.26 -2.37 -0.24
C ALA A 286 -1.42 -3.18 1.03
N ARG A 287 -1.10 -4.48 0.98
CA ARG A 287 -1.13 -5.32 2.18
C ARG A 287 0.26 -5.34 2.80
N ILE A 288 0.34 -4.78 3.99
CA ILE A 288 1.55 -4.67 4.80
C ILE A 288 1.36 -5.57 6.02
N ALA A 289 2.39 -6.34 6.39
CA ALA A 289 2.30 -7.20 7.56
C ALA A 289 2.17 -6.34 8.83
N ALA A 290 1.12 -6.59 9.61
CA ALA A 290 0.91 -5.93 10.90
C ALA A 290 1.73 -6.62 12.00
N ILE A 291 1.94 -5.98 13.15
CA ILE A 291 2.54 -6.66 14.29
C ILE A 291 1.56 -7.71 14.81
N PRO A 292 1.95 -9.01 14.89
CA PRO A 292 1.06 -10.04 15.38
C PRO A 292 0.55 -9.71 16.77
N ARG A 293 -0.75 -9.93 17.01
CA ARG A 293 -1.40 -9.55 18.28
C ARG A 293 -0.73 -10.22 19.48
N GLY A 294 -0.21 -11.43 19.29
CA GLY A 294 0.51 -12.19 20.30
C GLY A 294 1.77 -11.52 20.84
N ILE A 295 2.31 -10.46 20.20
CA ILE A 295 3.41 -9.65 20.75
C ILE A 295 2.95 -8.85 21.97
N PHE A 296 1.73 -8.31 21.92
CA PHE A 296 1.12 -7.55 23.01
C PHE A 296 0.64 -8.50 24.13
N GLY A 297 0.62 -8.05 25.39
CA GLY A 297 -0.11 -8.74 26.47
C GLY A 297 0.67 -9.47 27.56
N LEU A 298 1.75 -8.90 28.11
CA LEU A 298 2.24 -9.33 29.44
C LEU A 298 1.29 -8.80 30.53
N ARG A 299 0.18 -9.51 30.76
CA ARG A 299 -0.91 -9.05 31.63
C ARG A 299 -0.60 -8.99 33.13
N SER A 300 0.54 -9.49 33.62
CA SER A 300 0.82 -9.57 35.06
C SER A 300 0.86 -8.20 35.77
N SER A 301 0.86 -7.08 35.03
CA SER A 301 0.82 -5.71 35.56
C SER A 301 -0.28 -4.81 34.98
N GLY A 302 -1.19 -5.33 34.14
CA GLY A 302 -2.13 -4.50 33.37
C GLY A 302 -1.47 -3.72 32.22
N ASP A 303 -0.29 -4.16 31.79
CA ASP A 303 0.49 -3.52 30.74
C ASP A 303 0.25 -4.19 29.37
N TRP A 304 -0.34 -3.43 28.45
CA TRP A 304 -0.54 -3.84 27.06
C TRP A 304 0.72 -3.60 26.22
N ARG A 305 1.72 -2.87 26.74
CA ARG A 305 2.85 -2.38 25.97
C ARG A 305 3.65 -3.54 25.34
N PRO A 306 4.05 -3.39 24.07
CA PRO A 306 4.96 -4.34 23.43
C PRO A 306 6.36 -4.27 24.04
N PRO A 307 7.24 -5.23 23.72
CA PRO A 307 8.67 -5.14 24.05
C PRO A 307 9.32 -3.87 23.48
N SER A 308 10.46 -3.46 24.04
CA SER A 308 11.27 -2.34 23.52
C SER A 308 11.81 -2.57 22.11
N TYR A 309 11.91 -3.83 21.70
CA TYR A 309 12.31 -4.28 20.37
C TYR A 309 11.39 -5.41 19.92
N THR A 310 10.81 -5.26 18.73
CA THR A 310 9.99 -6.30 18.09
C THR A 310 10.56 -6.61 16.71
N PRO A 311 10.79 -7.89 16.35
CA PRO A 311 11.21 -8.22 14.99
C PRO A 311 10.19 -7.76 13.95
N LYS A 312 10.67 -7.39 12.76
CA LYS A 312 9.79 -6.95 11.67
C LYS A 312 8.76 -8.05 11.36
N PRO A 313 7.47 -7.72 11.21
CA PRO A 313 6.48 -8.69 10.78
C PRO A 313 6.60 -8.97 9.28
N VAL A 314 6.31 -10.20 8.86
CA VAL A 314 6.32 -10.65 7.46
C VAL A 314 5.13 -11.56 7.17
N PHE A 315 4.75 -11.68 5.91
CA PHE A 315 3.69 -12.60 5.47
C PHE A 315 4.26 -13.92 4.98
N HIS A 316 3.67 -15.04 5.36
CA HIS A 316 3.86 -16.33 4.71
C HIS A 316 2.57 -16.77 4.03
N LEU A 317 2.63 -17.15 2.77
CA LEU A 317 1.51 -17.75 2.05
C LEU A 317 1.63 -19.28 2.08
N LEU A 318 0.56 -19.94 2.53
CA LEU A 318 0.43 -21.39 2.51
C LEU A 318 -0.72 -21.76 1.56
N PRO A 319 -0.44 -22.01 0.26
CA PRO A 319 -1.47 -22.29 -0.73
C PRO A 319 -2.04 -23.72 -0.57
N ASN A 320 -3.13 -23.99 -1.29
CA ASN A 320 -3.69 -25.34 -1.49
C ASN A 320 -4.05 -26.08 -0.19
N ILE A 321 -4.56 -25.36 0.81
CA ILE A 321 -5.10 -25.99 2.01
C ILE A 321 -6.45 -26.60 1.68
N HIS A 322 -6.53 -27.92 1.82
CA HIS A 322 -7.76 -28.68 1.65
C HIS A 322 -8.08 -29.44 2.94
N VAL A 323 -9.31 -29.28 3.42
CA VAL A 323 -9.87 -30.01 4.56
C VAL A 323 -11.16 -30.69 4.11
N ALA A 324 -11.26 -32.00 4.34
CA ALA A 324 -12.50 -32.75 4.15
C ALA A 324 -12.52 -34.00 5.04
N ASN A 325 -13.71 -34.38 5.51
CA ASN A 325 -13.93 -35.58 6.34
C ASN A 325 -13.00 -35.63 7.58
N GLY A 326 -12.73 -34.49 8.19
CA GLY A 326 -11.82 -34.37 9.34
C GLY A 326 -10.33 -34.58 9.02
N VAL A 327 -9.94 -34.60 7.74
CA VAL A 327 -8.56 -34.75 7.28
C VAL A 327 -8.11 -33.50 6.54
N GLY A 328 -6.85 -33.11 6.74
CA GLY A 328 -6.27 -31.85 6.24
C GLY A 328 -4.89 -31.61 6.82
N PRO A 329 -4.19 -30.56 6.39
CA PRO A 329 -2.80 -30.32 6.76
C PRO A 329 -2.66 -29.77 8.18
N THR A 330 -1.43 -29.71 8.65
CA THR A 330 -1.05 -29.12 9.94
C THR A 330 -0.06 -28.00 9.70
N ILE A 331 -0.28 -26.83 10.31
CA ILE A 331 0.67 -25.72 10.26
C ILE A 331 1.66 -25.90 11.41
N VAL A 332 2.95 -25.86 11.10
CA VAL A 332 4.02 -25.91 12.10
C VAL A 332 4.77 -24.59 12.09
N LEU A 333 4.81 -23.97 13.26
CA LEU A 333 5.51 -22.72 13.52
C LEU A 333 6.72 -23.03 14.39
N ARG A 334 7.90 -22.55 13.99
CA ARG A 334 9.12 -22.73 14.77
C ARG A 334 9.81 -21.41 14.96
N ASN A 335 9.94 -20.99 16.21
CA ASN A 335 10.79 -19.87 16.57
C ASN A 335 12.26 -20.31 16.42
N THR A 336 13.05 -19.59 15.64
CA THR A 336 14.48 -19.87 15.44
C THR A 336 15.38 -18.96 16.27
N THR A 337 14.79 -18.14 17.15
CA THR A 337 15.47 -17.07 17.88
C THR A 337 15.38 -17.26 19.39
N GLY A 338 16.23 -16.52 20.10
CA GLY A 338 16.21 -16.40 21.55
C GLY A 338 15.10 -15.47 22.10
N GLN A 339 14.26 -14.89 21.25
CA GLN A 339 13.23 -13.93 21.64
C GLN A 339 11.85 -14.59 21.71
N THR A 340 10.91 -13.99 22.45
CA THR A 340 9.50 -14.40 22.37
C THR A 340 8.90 -13.81 21.09
N LEU A 341 8.36 -14.65 20.21
CA LEU A 341 7.77 -14.25 18.93
C LEU A 341 6.27 -14.53 18.90
N ALA A 342 5.60 -14.06 17.86
CA ALA A 342 4.17 -14.31 17.66
C ALA A 342 3.82 -14.48 16.18
N ALA A 343 2.64 -15.03 15.95
CA ALA A 343 2.04 -15.15 14.63
C ALA A 343 0.51 -15.01 14.70
N ASP A 344 -0.10 -14.57 13.61
CA ASP A 344 -1.54 -14.60 13.39
C ASP A 344 -1.80 -15.34 12.06
N VAL A 345 -2.66 -16.37 12.10
CA VAL A 345 -2.91 -17.25 10.95
C VAL A 345 -4.34 -17.01 10.45
N ALA A 346 -4.49 -16.34 9.32
CA ALA A 346 -5.79 -16.12 8.68
C ALA A 346 -6.02 -17.13 7.54
N LEU A 347 -7.20 -17.74 7.50
CA LEU A 347 -7.64 -18.62 6.43
C LEU A 347 -8.57 -17.87 5.48
N TYR A 348 -8.30 -18.04 4.19
CA TYR A 348 -9.04 -17.43 3.09
C TYR A 348 -9.56 -18.51 2.16
N ASN A 349 -10.76 -18.28 1.62
CA ASN A 349 -11.32 -19.12 0.58
C ASN A 349 -10.55 -18.94 -0.75
N ALA A 350 -10.78 -19.84 -1.70
CA ALA A 350 -10.17 -19.76 -3.04
C ALA A 350 -10.54 -18.48 -3.81
N ASP A 351 -11.65 -17.82 -3.46
CA ASP A 351 -12.09 -16.54 -4.04
C ASP A 351 -11.50 -15.31 -3.31
N HIS A 352 -10.52 -15.53 -2.44
CA HIS A 352 -9.81 -14.51 -1.65
C HIS A 352 -10.64 -13.85 -0.54
N THR A 353 -11.84 -14.34 -0.26
CA THR A 353 -12.62 -13.86 0.88
C THR A 353 -12.09 -14.43 2.19
N PHE A 354 -12.01 -13.59 3.23
CA PHE A 354 -11.66 -14.04 4.57
C PHE A 354 -12.67 -15.09 5.07
N ASN A 355 -12.17 -16.22 5.58
CA ASN A 355 -13.00 -17.27 6.16
C ASN A 355 -13.01 -17.19 7.69
N ARG A 356 -11.85 -17.41 8.31
CA ARG A 356 -11.69 -17.38 9.78
C ARG A 356 -10.22 -17.32 10.17
N TRP A 357 -9.99 -16.98 11.43
CA TRP A 357 -8.67 -17.13 12.04
C TRP A 357 -8.44 -18.55 12.55
N TRP A 358 -7.19 -19.01 12.43
CA TRP A 358 -6.67 -20.17 13.12
C TRP A 358 -6.00 -19.72 14.41
N LEU A 359 -6.81 -19.39 15.41
CA LEU A 359 -6.32 -18.93 16.71
C LEU A 359 -5.91 -20.13 17.58
N GLY A 360 -4.96 -19.94 18.50
CA GLY A 360 -4.51 -20.99 19.42
C GLY A 360 -5.66 -21.58 20.28
N ARG A 361 -5.47 -22.81 20.81
CA ARG A 361 -6.42 -23.43 21.76
C ARG A 361 -6.70 -22.49 22.95
N PRO A 362 -7.93 -22.47 23.49
CA PRO A 362 -8.24 -21.68 24.67
C PRO A 362 -7.43 -22.18 25.88
N PRO A 363 -6.76 -21.30 26.65
CA PRO A 363 -6.36 -21.63 27.99
C PRO A 363 -7.57 -21.37 28.91
N ASN A 364 -8.11 -22.45 29.47
CA ASN A 364 -9.11 -22.49 30.54
C ASN A 364 -10.59 -22.15 30.16
N PRO A 365 -11.55 -23.08 30.35
CA PRO A 365 -12.99 -22.82 30.21
C PRO A 365 -13.59 -21.83 31.24
N ASP A 366 -12.87 -21.45 32.29
CA ASP A 366 -13.39 -20.57 33.36
C ASP A 366 -13.30 -19.05 33.08
N HIS A 367 -12.73 -18.62 31.94
CA HIS A 367 -12.65 -17.20 31.57
C HIS A 367 -13.67 -16.83 30.49
N VAL A 368 -14.50 -15.82 30.78
CA VAL A 368 -15.59 -15.32 29.91
C VAL A 368 -15.11 -14.83 28.53
N TYR A 369 -13.80 -14.56 28.35
CA TYR A 369 -13.15 -14.38 27.04
C TYR A 369 -11.73 -14.98 27.06
N PRO A 370 -11.48 -16.18 26.52
CA PRO A 370 -10.15 -16.79 26.51
C PRO A 370 -9.28 -16.15 25.41
N TYR A 371 -8.08 -15.68 25.78
CA TYR A 371 -7.10 -15.11 24.84
C TYR A 371 -6.80 -16.09 23.70
N ARG A 372 -6.98 -15.65 22.47
CA ARG A 372 -6.69 -16.46 21.28
C ARG A 372 -5.70 -15.73 20.38
N TYR A 373 -4.42 -15.78 20.75
CA TYR A 373 -3.29 -15.36 19.92
C TYR A 373 -2.20 -16.44 19.94
N ILE A 374 -1.32 -16.46 18.93
CA ILE A 374 -0.23 -17.44 18.89
C ILE A 374 1.06 -16.73 19.30
N ARG A 375 1.57 -17.12 20.47
CA ARG A 375 2.88 -16.72 21.00
C ARG A 375 3.78 -17.95 21.03
N LEU A 376 5.06 -17.74 20.72
CA LEU A 376 6.11 -18.75 20.74
C LEU A 376 7.22 -18.31 21.69
N ALA A 377 7.53 -19.14 22.68
CA ALA A 377 8.71 -18.99 23.51
C ALA A 377 9.99 -19.14 22.66
N PRO A 378 11.15 -18.69 23.17
CA PRO A 378 12.44 -18.88 22.51
C PRO A 378 12.65 -20.32 22.07
N TYR A 379 13.00 -20.51 20.79
CA TYR A 379 13.24 -21.82 20.17
C TYR A 379 12.06 -22.82 20.20
N GLU A 380 10.85 -22.38 20.58
CA GLU A 380 9.66 -23.22 20.62
C GLU A 380 9.23 -23.67 19.21
N THR A 381 8.83 -24.93 19.09
CA THR A 381 8.07 -25.43 17.94
C THR A 381 6.63 -25.68 18.37
N ARG A 382 5.69 -25.06 17.67
CA ARG A 382 4.26 -25.16 17.94
C ARG A 382 3.53 -25.72 16.73
N THR A 383 2.78 -26.78 16.97
CA THR A 383 1.99 -27.49 15.96
C THR A 383 0.53 -27.09 16.08
N LEU A 384 -0.06 -26.65 14.97
CA LEU A 384 -1.45 -26.22 14.86
C LEU A 384 -2.19 -27.22 13.95
N PRO A 385 -2.85 -28.25 14.52
CA PRO A 385 -3.55 -29.28 13.76
C PRO A 385 -4.95 -28.80 13.34
N LEU A 386 -5.41 -29.25 12.16
CA LEU A 386 -6.70 -28.83 11.57
C LEU A 386 -7.90 -28.96 12.53
N SER A 387 -7.84 -29.96 13.43
CA SER A 387 -8.90 -30.30 14.37
C SER A 387 -9.12 -29.22 15.42
N ALA A 388 -8.21 -28.25 15.51
CA ALA A 388 -8.38 -27.05 16.33
C ALA A 388 -9.33 -26.01 15.71
N VAL A 389 -9.61 -26.09 14.40
CA VAL A 389 -10.31 -25.01 13.65
C VAL A 389 -11.51 -25.51 12.87
N PHE A 390 -11.44 -26.73 12.34
CA PHE A 390 -12.52 -27.32 11.56
C PHE A 390 -13.18 -28.47 12.31
N ARG A 391 -14.51 -28.48 12.34
CA ARG A 391 -15.27 -29.65 12.78
C ARG A 391 -15.10 -30.78 11.77
N SER A 392 -15.24 -32.03 12.20
CA SER A 392 -15.06 -33.21 11.34
C SER A 392 -15.97 -33.25 10.10
N SER A 393 -17.12 -32.57 10.15
CA SER A 393 -18.09 -32.45 9.05
C SER A 393 -17.82 -31.28 8.09
N GLU A 394 -16.92 -30.35 8.43
CA GLU A 394 -16.64 -29.18 7.60
C GLU A 394 -15.71 -29.54 6.44
N THR A 395 -15.93 -28.88 5.30
CA THR A 395 -15.00 -28.89 4.17
C THR A 395 -14.46 -27.47 3.96
N PHE A 396 -13.19 -27.38 3.58
CA PHE A 396 -12.55 -26.11 3.29
C PHE A 396 -11.54 -26.30 2.17
N THR A 397 -11.53 -25.36 1.23
CA THR A 397 -10.52 -25.27 0.18
C THR A 397 -10.12 -23.80 0.05
N GLY A 398 -8.82 -23.54 0.17
CA GLY A 398 -8.31 -22.19 0.14
C GLY A 398 -6.84 -22.14 0.51
N TYR A 399 -6.45 -21.06 1.19
CA TYR A 399 -5.07 -20.84 1.60
C TYR A 399 -5.00 -20.21 2.98
N ALA A 400 -3.84 -20.27 3.61
CA ALA A 400 -3.54 -19.48 4.79
C ALA A 400 -2.59 -18.34 4.42
N ARG A 401 -2.84 -17.17 5.00
CA ARG A 401 -1.87 -16.09 5.10
C ARG A 401 -1.50 -15.94 6.56
N VAL A 402 -0.22 -16.16 6.85
CA VAL A 402 0.33 -16.08 8.21
C VAL A 402 1.10 -14.78 8.33
N ILE A 403 0.71 -13.93 9.26
CA ILE A 403 1.51 -12.79 9.70
C ILE A 403 2.41 -13.30 10.82
N ALA A 404 3.72 -13.24 10.66
CA ALA A 404 4.65 -13.72 11.69
C ALA A 404 5.79 -12.74 11.91
N SER A 405 6.32 -12.69 13.12
CA SER A 405 7.59 -12.02 13.37
C SER A 405 8.71 -12.70 12.59
N GLU A 406 9.64 -11.93 12.01
CA GLU A 406 10.88 -12.48 11.49
C GLU A 406 11.58 -13.36 12.55
N GLY A 407 12.12 -14.50 12.09
CA GLY A 407 12.62 -15.56 12.97
C GLY A 407 11.58 -16.65 13.29
N VAL A 408 10.34 -16.56 12.80
CA VAL A 408 9.41 -17.70 12.78
C VAL A 408 9.51 -18.42 11.44
N GLU A 409 9.96 -19.67 11.46
CA GLU A 409 9.80 -20.60 10.34
C GLU A 409 8.35 -21.10 10.30
N VAL A 410 7.69 -21.00 9.14
CA VAL A 410 6.32 -21.45 8.93
C VAL A 410 6.32 -22.55 7.89
N THR A 411 5.76 -23.71 8.21
CA THR A 411 5.66 -24.84 7.28
C THR A 411 4.27 -25.46 7.30
N LEU A 412 3.82 -25.94 6.14
CA LEU A 412 2.60 -26.72 6.00
C LEU A 412 2.96 -28.20 5.89
N GLN A 413 2.64 -28.97 6.92
CA GLN A 413 2.82 -30.42 6.89
C GLN A 413 1.58 -31.09 6.30
N PRO A 414 1.73 -32.00 5.32
CA PRO A 414 0.60 -32.74 4.79
C PRO A 414 -0.05 -33.60 5.87
N PRO A 415 -1.34 -33.97 5.71
CA PRO A 415 -1.96 -34.94 6.59
C PRO A 415 -1.15 -36.24 6.63
N PRO A 416 -1.09 -36.94 7.78
CA PRO A 416 -0.45 -38.25 7.87
C PRO A 416 -1.25 -39.25 7.03
N TYR A 417 -0.86 -39.45 5.78
CA TYR A 417 -1.36 -40.53 4.94
C TYR A 417 -0.52 -41.79 5.22
N PRO A 418 -1.13 -42.96 5.49
CA PRO A 418 -0.38 -44.19 5.81
C PRO A 418 0.50 -44.72 4.67
N HIS A 419 0.46 -44.13 3.47
CA HIS A 419 1.18 -44.61 2.29
C HIS A 419 1.69 -43.47 1.39
N LYS A 420 2.75 -42.76 1.79
CA LYS A 420 3.52 -41.92 0.85
C LYS A 420 4.96 -42.42 0.69
N VAL A 421 5.31 -42.64 -0.58
CA VAL A 421 6.67 -42.77 -1.08
C VAL A 421 7.17 -41.35 -1.38
N PHE A 422 8.26 -40.94 -0.74
CA PHE A 422 8.99 -39.74 -1.16
C PHE A 422 9.83 -40.14 -2.38
N LEU A 423 9.57 -39.53 -3.54
CA LEU A 423 10.49 -39.59 -4.67
C LEU A 423 11.62 -38.60 -4.36
N PRO A 424 12.85 -39.05 -4.07
CA PRO A 424 13.97 -38.11 -4.00
C PRO A 424 14.10 -37.45 -5.37
N LEU A 425 14.02 -36.12 -5.42
CA LEU A 425 14.35 -35.37 -6.62
C LEU A 425 15.86 -35.48 -6.83
N ALA A 426 16.28 -36.44 -7.64
CA ALA A 426 17.65 -36.53 -8.11
C ALA A 426 17.85 -35.52 -9.26
N LEU A 427 18.23 -34.30 -8.93
CA LEU A 427 18.74 -33.36 -9.92
C LEU A 427 20.10 -33.88 -10.40
N ARG A 428 20.12 -34.47 -11.60
CA ARG A 428 21.38 -34.75 -12.29
C ARG A 428 22.00 -33.42 -12.68
N ASN A 429 23.09 -33.06 -12.01
CA ASN A 429 23.92 -31.94 -12.41
C ASN A 429 24.60 -32.31 -13.74
N TYR A 430 24.00 -31.89 -14.86
CA TYR A 430 24.60 -32.03 -16.18
C TYR A 430 25.77 -31.06 -16.27
N GLY A 431 26.95 -31.49 -15.80
CA GLY A 431 28.31 -31.16 -16.26
C GLY A 431 28.73 -29.77 -16.74
N GLY A 432 27.92 -28.71 -16.63
CA GLY A 432 28.20 -27.35 -17.08
C GLY A 432 28.21 -26.37 -15.91
N ASN A 433 28.95 -25.27 -16.06
CA ASN A 433 28.96 -24.18 -15.08
C ASN A 433 27.69 -23.35 -15.24
N CYS A 434 26.60 -23.82 -14.64
CA CYS A 434 25.31 -23.15 -14.72
C CYS A 434 25.07 -22.22 -13.51
N TYR A 435 24.63 -20.99 -13.75
CA TYR A 435 24.31 -19.99 -12.71
C TYR A 435 23.02 -19.21 -13.07
N ASN A 436 22.45 -18.48 -12.11
CA ASN A 436 21.34 -17.57 -12.37
C ASN A 436 21.88 -16.14 -12.51
N GLU A 437 21.53 -15.47 -13.60
CA GLU A 437 21.98 -14.10 -13.88
C GLU A 437 21.15 -13.04 -13.12
N ILE A 438 19.91 -13.36 -12.74
CA ILE A 438 19.02 -12.45 -12.02
C ILE A 438 19.33 -12.47 -10.52
N TRP A 439 19.43 -11.29 -9.93
CA TRP A 439 19.56 -11.04 -8.49
C TRP A 439 18.21 -10.69 -7.88
N ASN A 440 18.01 -11.08 -6.61
CA ASN A 440 16.76 -10.85 -5.87
C ASN A 440 15.53 -11.31 -6.66
N VAL A 441 15.57 -12.58 -7.05
CA VAL A 441 14.64 -13.26 -7.98
C VAL A 441 13.20 -13.31 -7.49
N TRP A 442 13.03 -13.23 -6.16
CA TRP A 442 11.79 -13.31 -5.40
C TRP A 442 11.48 -12.01 -4.64
N PHE A 443 12.18 -10.91 -4.94
CA PHE A 443 11.89 -9.57 -4.39
C PHE A 443 11.95 -9.42 -2.85
N GLU A 444 12.69 -10.31 -2.18
CA GLU A 444 12.79 -10.37 -0.71
C GLU A 444 13.76 -9.36 -0.09
N GLU A 445 14.68 -8.79 -0.88
CA GLU A 445 15.62 -7.77 -0.42
C GLU A 445 15.18 -6.36 -0.82
N PHE A 446 15.18 -5.43 0.14
CA PHE A 446 14.83 -4.02 -0.07
C PHE A 446 15.96 -3.08 0.31
N ILE A 447 16.00 -1.92 -0.35
CA ILE A 447 16.82 -0.76 0.02
C ILE A 447 16.00 0.50 -0.23
N ASN A 448 15.85 1.35 0.81
CA ASN A 448 15.08 2.58 0.75
C ASN A 448 13.66 2.38 0.14
N SER A 449 12.90 1.44 0.73
CA SER A 449 11.59 0.96 0.23
C SER A 449 11.58 0.24 -1.12
N LYS A 450 12.67 0.12 -1.87
CA LYS A 450 12.65 -0.46 -3.23
C LYS A 450 13.31 -1.85 -3.28
N PRO A 451 12.83 -2.79 -4.11
CA PRO A 451 13.48 -4.08 -4.31
C PRO A 451 14.93 -3.87 -4.77
N ARG A 452 15.87 -4.40 -4.00
CA ARG A 452 17.30 -4.27 -4.27
C ARG A 452 17.65 -4.91 -5.61
N TYR A 453 18.62 -4.32 -6.32
CA TYR A 453 19.09 -4.70 -7.66
C TYR A 453 18.12 -4.39 -8.81
N TRP A 454 16.89 -4.00 -8.51
CA TRP A 454 15.92 -3.58 -9.50
C TRP A 454 15.84 -2.06 -9.58
N LEU A 455 15.85 -1.54 -10.81
CA LEU A 455 15.49 -0.15 -11.10
C LEU A 455 13.97 -0.04 -11.10
N VAL A 456 13.46 0.91 -10.32
CA VAL A 456 12.02 1.12 -10.09
C VAL A 456 11.63 2.52 -10.55
N SER A 457 10.61 2.59 -11.41
CA SER A 457 9.92 3.82 -11.79
C SER A 457 8.42 3.59 -11.71
N SER A 458 7.70 4.49 -11.03
CA SER A 458 6.25 4.42 -10.88
C SER A 458 5.65 5.82 -10.93
N SER A 459 4.55 6.01 -11.65
CA SER A 459 3.85 7.30 -11.77
C SER A 459 3.42 7.87 -10.42
N ASP A 460 3.05 7.00 -9.48
CA ASP A 460 2.57 7.40 -8.15
C ASP A 460 3.55 7.04 -7.02
N GLY A 461 4.82 6.78 -7.37
CA GLY A 461 5.89 6.60 -6.39
C GLY A 461 5.87 5.29 -5.61
N TYR A 462 5.24 4.25 -6.15
CA TYR A 462 5.22 2.91 -5.53
C TYR A 462 6.58 2.20 -5.63
N PRO A 463 6.90 1.31 -4.66
CA PRO A 463 8.12 0.52 -4.68
C PRO A 463 8.11 -0.60 -5.72
N LEU A 464 6.92 -0.94 -6.24
CA LEU A 464 6.66 -2.03 -7.18
C LEU A 464 6.99 -3.43 -6.68
N ALA A 465 7.26 -3.60 -5.39
CA ALA A 465 7.23 -4.87 -4.68
C ALA A 465 6.72 -4.66 -3.26
N ASP A 466 5.82 -5.53 -2.80
CA ASP A 466 5.23 -5.47 -1.46
C ASP A 466 4.57 -6.82 -1.09
N GLY A 467 3.93 -6.89 0.08
CA GLY A 467 3.30 -8.10 0.62
C GLY A 467 1.87 -8.35 0.12
N THR A 468 1.40 -7.61 -0.89
CA THR A 468 0.02 -7.69 -1.38
C THR A 468 -0.32 -9.05 -1.96
N TRP A 469 0.52 -9.55 -2.85
CA TRP A 469 0.40 -10.90 -3.41
C TRP A 469 1.74 -11.36 -3.98
N PHE A 470 2.06 -12.64 -3.77
CA PHE A 470 3.34 -13.25 -4.14
C PHE A 470 3.18 -14.77 -4.32
N ALA A 471 4.10 -15.39 -5.06
CA ALA A 471 4.10 -16.83 -5.32
C ALA A 471 4.94 -17.58 -4.28
N SER A 472 6.08 -17.01 -3.89
CA SER A 472 7.00 -17.58 -2.90
C SER A 472 7.55 -16.49 -1.97
N GLY A 473 8.21 -16.88 -0.87
CA GLY A 473 8.78 -15.93 0.08
C GLY A 473 7.75 -15.14 0.89
N HIS A 474 7.96 -13.82 0.97
CA HIS A 474 7.17 -12.86 1.75
C HIS A 474 6.69 -11.66 0.92
N TYR A 475 7.32 -11.41 -0.22
CA TYR A 475 7.08 -10.26 -1.09
C TYR A 475 7.00 -10.69 -2.55
N GLY A 476 6.35 -9.87 -3.37
CA GLY A 476 6.29 -10.08 -4.82
C GLY A 476 6.25 -8.75 -5.54
N ALA A 477 6.65 -8.73 -6.82
CA ALA A 477 6.51 -7.52 -7.61
C ALA A 477 5.03 -7.25 -7.90
N TYR A 478 4.62 -5.99 -7.79
CA TYR A 478 3.27 -5.54 -8.04
C TYR A 478 3.32 -4.26 -8.89
N LEU A 479 2.85 -4.35 -10.13
CA LEU A 479 2.78 -3.27 -11.10
C LEU A 479 1.31 -3.04 -11.53
N GLY A 480 0.96 -1.80 -11.87
CA GLY A 480 -0.43 -1.45 -12.16
C GLY A 480 -1.28 -1.40 -10.88
N GLY A 481 -2.57 -1.64 -11.04
CA GLY A 481 -3.55 -1.65 -9.94
C GLY A 481 -3.99 -0.25 -9.49
N TYR A 482 -3.73 0.78 -10.30
CA TYR A 482 -4.23 2.14 -10.13
C TYR A 482 -4.34 2.87 -11.47
N ASP A 483 -5.19 3.87 -11.52
CA ASP A 483 -5.44 4.68 -12.73
C ASP A 483 -4.17 5.34 -13.25
N TYR A 484 -3.98 5.31 -14.57
CA TYR A 484 -2.82 5.81 -15.32
C TYR A 484 -1.47 5.26 -14.82
N ALA A 485 -1.46 4.02 -14.34
CA ALA A 485 -0.21 3.36 -13.99
C ALA A 485 0.75 3.36 -15.20
N ASN A 486 1.99 3.76 -14.94
CA ASN A 486 3.10 3.62 -15.88
C ASN A 486 4.31 3.20 -15.05
N ASP A 487 4.37 1.90 -14.79
CA ASP A 487 5.30 1.28 -13.87
C ASP A 487 6.38 0.53 -14.65
N VAL A 488 7.63 0.66 -14.23
CA VAL A 488 8.77 -0.03 -14.81
C VAL A 488 9.61 -0.63 -13.69
N LEU A 489 9.80 -1.93 -13.76
CA LEU A 489 10.71 -2.71 -12.92
C LEU A 489 11.75 -3.39 -13.82
N ARG A 490 13.02 -3.04 -13.65
CA ARG A 490 14.07 -3.41 -14.62
C ARG A 490 15.36 -3.84 -13.96
N GLN A 491 16.01 -4.89 -14.48
CA GLN A 491 17.33 -5.34 -14.03
C GLN A 491 18.30 -5.47 -15.21
N TYR A 492 19.54 -5.07 -14.98
CA TYR A 492 20.63 -5.29 -15.93
C TYR A 492 20.99 -6.77 -15.97
N ILE A 493 21.21 -7.30 -17.17
CA ILE A 493 21.62 -8.70 -17.39
C ILE A 493 22.74 -8.77 -18.44
N TYR A 494 23.64 -9.73 -18.28
CA TYR A 494 24.64 -10.08 -19.27
C TYR A 494 24.56 -11.56 -19.64
N ILE A 495 24.48 -11.85 -20.94
CA ILE A 495 24.49 -13.23 -21.43
C ILE A 495 25.85 -13.48 -22.10
N PRO A 496 26.74 -14.32 -21.53
CA PRO A 496 28.06 -14.58 -22.11
C PRO A 496 27.99 -15.16 -23.54
N PRO A 497 28.96 -14.83 -24.42
CA PRO A 497 28.96 -15.29 -25.82
C PRO A 497 29.11 -16.80 -25.98
N ASP A 498 29.72 -17.49 -25.02
CA ASP A 498 29.91 -18.95 -24.97
C ASP A 498 28.77 -19.68 -24.23
N SER A 499 27.62 -19.03 -24.02
CA SER A 499 26.46 -19.66 -23.40
C SER A 499 25.92 -20.82 -24.26
N LEU A 500 25.84 -22.01 -23.65
CA LEU A 500 25.20 -23.19 -24.20
C LEU A 500 23.67 -23.12 -24.08
N SER A 501 23.16 -22.46 -23.04
CA SER A 501 21.75 -22.13 -22.85
C SER A 501 21.58 -20.85 -22.05
N ALA A 502 20.46 -20.15 -22.25
CA ALA A 502 20.05 -18.99 -21.47
C ALA A 502 18.51 -18.96 -21.37
N ASN A 503 17.95 -19.57 -20.33
CA ASN A 503 16.50 -19.72 -20.19
C ASN A 503 15.97 -18.75 -19.14
N LEU A 504 15.14 -17.80 -19.57
CA LEU A 504 14.36 -16.93 -18.69
C LEU A 504 13.08 -17.65 -18.27
N THR A 505 12.77 -17.66 -16.99
CA THR A 505 11.48 -18.07 -16.41
C THR A 505 10.98 -17.00 -15.45
N TYR A 506 9.67 -16.80 -15.38
CA TYR A 506 9.03 -15.99 -14.34
C TYR A 506 7.61 -16.49 -14.06
N ALA A 507 7.17 -16.34 -12.83
CA ALA A 507 5.78 -16.51 -12.45
C ALA A 507 5.03 -15.19 -12.61
N TRP A 508 3.78 -15.24 -13.06
CA TRP A 508 2.90 -14.09 -13.13
C TRP A 508 1.48 -14.42 -12.70
N TYR A 509 0.79 -13.41 -12.18
CA TYR A 509 -0.61 -13.45 -11.76
C TYR A 509 -1.25 -12.11 -12.10
N MET A 510 -2.55 -12.10 -12.43
CA MET A 510 -3.27 -10.85 -12.62
C MET A 510 -4.66 -10.87 -12.00
N GLU A 511 -5.10 -9.69 -11.55
CA GLU A 511 -6.49 -9.38 -11.21
C GLU A 511 -6.91 -8.05 -11.87
N THR A 512 -8.16 -7.96 -12.36
CA THR A 512 -8.67 -6.79 -13.09
C THR A 512 -10.04 -6.39 -12.55
N GLN A 513 -10.31 -5.09 -12.60
CA GLN A 513 -11.64 -4.56 -12.38
C GLN A 513 -12.55 -4.60 -13.61
N GLU A 514 -12.01 -5.04 -14.76
CA GLU A 514 -12.74 -5.16 -16.03
C GLU A 514 -12.91 -6.61 -16.49
N PRO A 515 -13.45 -7.53 -15.66
CA PRO A 515 -13.39 -8.96 -15.97
C PRO A 515 -14.18 -9.38 -17.22
N ASN A 516 -15.08 -8.52 -17.70
CA ASN A 516 -16.01 -8.80 -18.81
C ASN A 516 -15.74 -7.94 -20.05
N SER A 517 -14.57 -7.30 -20.16
CA SER A 517 -14.19 -6.53 -21.35
C SER A 517 -13.74 -7.42 -22.51
N ASP A 518 -14.14 -7.04 -23.73
CA ASP A 518 -13.63 -7.63 -24.98
C ASP A 518 -12.44 -6.86 -25.57
N MET A 519 -12.03 -5.77 -24.92
CA MET A 519 -10.89 -4.93 -25.33
C MET A 519 -9.75 -5.03 -24.33
N ASP A 520 -8.53 -5.01 -24.86
CA ASP A 520 -7.32 -4.87 -24.06
C ASP A 520 -7.09 -3.38 -23.75
N TYR A 521 -7.19 -3.01 -22.48
CA TYR A 521 -7.00 -1.63 -22.01
C TYR A 521 -5.70 -1.48 -21.21
N ASP A 522 -5.46 -2.46 -20.33
CA ASP A 522 -4.31 -2.52 -19.45
C ASP A 522 -3.33 -3.58 -19.93
N PHE A 523 -2.03 -3.32 -19.76
CA PHE A 523 -0.98 -4.20 -20.24
C PHE A 523 0.16 -4.38 -19.25
N LEU A 524 0.74 -5.58 -19.23
CA LEU A 524 2.07 -5.84 -18.70
C LEU A 524 2.95 -6.38 -19.85
N TYR A 525 4.04 -5.68 -20.13
CA TYR A 525 5.03 -6.07 -21.14
C TYR A 525 6.28 -6.62 -20.51
N ILE A 526 6.77 -7.74 -21.03
CA ILE A 526 8.07 -8.32 -20.67
C ILE A 526 9.01 -8.10 -21.85
N ARG A 527 10.04 -7.27 -21.63
CA ARG A 527 10.86 -6.71 -22.71
C ARG A 527 12.35 -6.84 -22.41
N LEU A 528 13.11 -7.07 -23.48
CA LEU A 528 14.54 -6.82 -23.51
C LEU A 528 14.78 -5.44 -24.12
N ARG A 529 15.62 -4.65 -23.44
CA ARG A 529 16.06 -3.35 -23.90
C ARG A 529 17.57 -3.30 -24.01
N ASP A 530 18.07 -2.49 -24.93
CA ASP A 530 19.50 -2.17 -24.97
C ASP A 530 19.91 -1.27 -23.79
N THR A 531 21.21 -1.04 -23.64
CA THR A 531 21.75 -0.19 -22.57
C THR A 531 21.38 1.30 -22.68
N ASN A 532 20.89 1.74 -23.85
CA ASN A 532 20.32 3.08 -24.05
C ASN A 532 18.82 3.14 -23.72
N GLY A 533 18.21 2.01 -23.37
CA GLY A 533 16.79 1.89 -23.05
C GLY A 533 15.88 1.67 -24.26
N ASN A 534 16.41 1.53 -25.47
CA ASN A 534 15.60 1.23 -26.66
C ASN A 534 15.04 -0.18 -26.58
N LEU A 535 13.82 -0.37 -27.08
CA LEU A 535 13.20 -1.69 -27.18
C LEU A 535 13.99 -2.55 -28.17
N LEU A 536 14.53 -3.67 -27.69
CA LEU A 536 15.18 -4.68 -28.52
C LEU A 536 14.19 -5.78 -28.90
N LYS A 537 13.43 -6.27 -27.91
CA LYS A 537 12.45 -7.34 -28.10
C LYS A 537 11.35 -7.27 -27.05
N GLU A 538 10.10 -7.42 -27.48
CA GLU A 538 9.00 -7.83 -26.61
C GLU A 538 8.97 -9.36 -26.57
N LEU A 539 9.20 -9.92 -25.38
CA LEU A 539 9.19 -11.35 -25.11
C LEU A 539 7.76 -11.84 -24.88
N ASP A 540 7.01 -11.10 -24.09
CA ASP A 540 5.63 -11.42 -23.72
C ASP A 540 4.80 -10.16 -23.49
N LYS A 541 3.48 -10.32 -23.58
CA LYS A 541 2.48 -9.29 -23.34
C LYS A 541 1.23 -9.89 -22.71
N LEU A 542 0.90 -9.40 -21.52
CA LEU A 542 -0.31 -9.74 -20.78
C LEU A 542 -1.26 -8.54 -20.76
N SER A 543 -2.54 -8.78 -20.55
CA SER A 543 -3.56 -7.73 -20.46
C SER A 543 -4.63 -8.03 -19.41
N ASN A 544 -5.59 -7.12 -19.21
CA ASN A 544 -6.82 -7.32 -18.44
C ASN A 544 -7.63 -8.57 -18.87
N ARG A 545 -7.35 -9.13 -20.07
CA ARG A 545 -8.01 -10.34 -20.61
C ARG A 545 -7.20 -11.63 -20.42
N SER A 546 -5.98 -11.55 -19.89
CA SER A 546 -5.18 -12.74 -19.57
C SER A 546 -5.85 -13.61 -18.49
N PRO A 547 -5.49 -14.90 -18.38
CA PRO A 547 -5.97 -15.77 -17.30
C PRO A 547 -5.83 -15.13 -15.91
N ARG A 548 -6.97 -14.99 -15.23
CA ARG A 548 -7.06 -14.28 -13.96
C ARG A 548 -7.00 -15.22 -12.79
N ARG A 549 -6.58 -14.68 -11.65
CA ARG A 549 -6.64 -15.35 -10.36
C ARG A 549 -5.95 -16.71 -10.29
N THR A 550 -4.89 -16.87 -11.07
CA THR A 550 -4.08 -18.09 -11.11
C THR A 550 -2.64 -17.74 -11.43
N TRP A 551 -1.69 -18.35 -10.72
CA TRP A 551 -0.27 -18.21 -11.03
C TRP A 551 0.05 -19.03 -12.28
N GLN A 552 0.73 -18.39 -13.23
CA GLN A 552 1.22 -18.99 -14.47
C GLN A 552 2.74 -18.83 -14.52
N THR A 553 3.44 -19.73 -15.22
CA THR A 553 4.88 -19.62 -15.44
C THR A 553 5.16 -19.50 -16.93
N ALA A 554 5.91 -18.47 -17.32
CA ALA A 554 6.38 -18.31 -18.70
C ALA A 554 7.85 -18.71 -18.83
N THR A 555 8.28 -19.09 -20.03
CA THR A 555 9.67 -19.48 -20.31
C THR A 555 10.11 -19.01 -21.69
N PHE A 556 11.31 -18.43 -21.78
CA PHE A 556 11.90 -17.92 -23.01
C PHE A 556 13.37 -18.32 -23.15
N ASP A 557 13.76 -18.75 -24.35
CA ASP A 557 15.17 -18.95 -24.71
C ASP A 557 15.77 -17.63 -25.19
N LEU A 558 16.75 -17.13 -24.45
CA LEU A 558 17.47 -15.88 -24.71
C LEU A 558 18.87 -16.11 -25.30
N ARG A 559 19.22 -17.35 -25.67
CA ARG A 559 20.56 -17.68 -26.20
C ARG A 559 20.92 -16.91 -27.46
N SER A 560 19.92 -16.51 -28.28
CA SER A 560 20.14 -15.66 -29.45
C SER A 560 20.72 -14.27 -29.13
N TYR A 561 20.69 -13.87 -27.86
CA TYR A 561 21.26 -12.64 -27.33
C TYR A 561 22.61 -12.84 -26.62
N ALA A 562 23.24 -14.01 -26.77
CA ALA A 562 24.59 -14.26 -26.26
C ALA A 562 25.59 -13.20 -26.75
N GLY A 563 26.49 -12.78 -25.86
CA GLY A 563 27.44 -11.70 -26.06
C GLY A 563 26.87 -10.29 -25.87
N ARG A 564 25.65 -10.14 -25.36
CA ARG A 564 25.00 -8.82 -25.18
C ARG A 564 24.79 -8.46 -23.72
N GLU A 565 24.94 -7.17 -23.45
CA GLU A 565 24.50 -6.48 -22.24
C GLU A 565 23.11 -5.89 -22.50
N LEU A 566 22.15 -6.21 -21.64
CA LEU A 566 20.74 -5.86 -21.85
C LEU A 566 20.10 -5.47 -20.52
N TYR A 567 18.88 -4.93 -20.64
CA TYR A 567 17.96 -4.82 -19.52
C TYR A 567 16.76 -5.76 -19.73
N LEU A 568 16.47 -6.59 -18.74
CA LEU A 568 15.18 -7.26 -18.61
C LEU A 568 14.22 -6.30 -17.91
N SER A 569 13.07 -6.03 -18.52
CA SER A 569 12.10 -5.04 -18.04
C SER A 569 10.70 -5.61 -17.99
N PHE A 570 10.04 -5.43 -16.84
CA PHE A 570 8.60 -5.59 -16.65
C PHE A 570 7.98 -4.19 -16.66
N GLU A 571 7.02 -3.95 -17.54
CA GLU A 571 6.46 -2.62 -17.77
C GLU A 571 4.94 -2.68 -17.79
N ALA A 572 4.29 -2.07 -16.80
CA ALA A 572 2.83 -2.02 -16.74
C ALA A 572 2.29 -0.66 -17.18
N SER A 573 1.19 -0.70 -17.93
CA SER A 573 0.41 0.46 -18.32
C SER A 573 -1.05 0.19 -17.97
N ASN A 574 -1.67 1.06 -17.18
CA ASN A 574 -3.13 1.08 -17.02
C ASN A 574 -3.71 2.34 -17.66
N ASP A 575 -4.97 2.27 -18.09
CA ASP A 575 -5.68 3.43 -18.60
C ASP A 575 -6.32 4.27 -17.47
N ILE A 576 -7.35 5.08 -17.79
CA ILE A 576 -7.96 6.03 -16.85
C ILE A 576 -8.83 5.37 -15.77
N LEU A 577 -9.37 4.16 -15.98
CA LEU A 577 -10.36 3.56 -15.09
C LEU A 577 -10.19 2.05 -14.98
N TYR A 578 -10.78 1.47 -13.93
CA TYR A 578 -10.87 0.02 -13.72
C TYR A 578 -9.53 -0.72 -13.85
N PRO A 579 -8.53 -0.35 -13.05
CA PRO A 579 -7.16 -0.79 -13.25
C PRO A 579 -6.97 -2.31 -13.12
N THR A 580 -5.99 -2.82 -13.84
CA THR A 580 -5.49 -4.19 -13.73
C THR A 580 -4.21 -4.25 -12.94
N SER A 581 -4.22 -5.12 -11.94
CA SER A 581 -3.09 -5.45 -11.07
C SER A 581 -2.32 -6.62 -11.66
N PHE A 582 -1.01 -6.42 -11.89
CA PHE A 582 -0.11 -7.47 -12.36
C PHE A 582 0.93 -7.78 -11.30
N PHE A 583 1.07 -9.06 -10.99
CA PHE A 583 2.05 -9.57 -10.04
C PHE A 583 3.07 -10.44 -10.76
N VAL A 584 4.34 -10.30 -10.38
CA VAL A 584 5.46 -11.06 -10.94
C VAL A 584 6.31 -11.59 -9.79
N ASP A 585 6.75 -12.84 -9.91
CA ASP A 585 7.59 -13.49 -8.91
C ASP A 585 8.47 -14.59 -9.53
N ASP A 586 9.37 -15.18 -8.75
CA ASP A 586 10.24 -16.31 -9.13
C ASP A 586 11.00 -16.08 -10.47
N VAL A 587 11.55 -14.87 -10.66
CA VAL A 587 12.23 -14.47 -11.91
C VAL A 587 13.64 -15.06 -11.98
N SER A 588 13.92 -15.90 -12.97
CA SER A 588 15.20 -16.59 -13.12
C SER A 588 15.69 -16.56 -14.56
N LEU A 589 16.95 -16.20 -14.79
CA LEU A 589 17.65 -16.37 -16.06
C LEU A 589 18.77 -17.38 -15.85
N ARG A 590 18.46 -18.67 -16.09
CA ARG A 590 19.41 -19.77 -15.92
C ARG A 590 20.31 -19.88 -17.14
N ILE A 591 21.60 -19.57 -16.97
CA ILE A 591 22.63 -19.65 -18.01
C ILE A 591 23.52 -20.86 -17.74
N CYS A 592 23.84 -21.64 -18.76
CA CYS A 592 24.83 -22.71 -18.71
C CYS A 592 25.92 -22.48 -19.76
N ARG A 593 27.17 -22.74 -19.38
CA ARG A 593 28.37 -22.64 -20.22
C ARG A 593 29.11 -23.96 -20.24
#